data_AF-A0A914Y1X3-F1
#
_entry.id   AF-A0A914Y1X3-F1
#
_cell.length_a   1.000
_cell.length_b   1.000
_cell.length_c   1.000
_cell.angle_alpha   90.00
_cell.angle_beta   90.00
_cell.angle_gamma   90.00
#
_symmetry.space_group_name_H-M   'P 1'
#
loop_
_entity.id
_entity.type
_entity.pdbx_description
1 polymer ?
#
loop_
_entity_poly.entity_id
_entity_poly.type
_entity_poly.pdbx_seq_one_letter_code
_entity_poly.pdbx_strand_id
1 'polypeptide(L)'
;MMMIVKSYIFLTIGIIVGALPFIYDKTDKNLLIEARKIGEEAKIQYYKNVVGVEDMRKRNNYYLDALQKCDTIGNEHARRIESRTLNLSKKFESEELQKVGLKEFTAQFMTLPKSFMSEVINMACAKHEQQLVCGSVIEGSAIIEKRIEDLKTIGNHLQMFEHECMNSEYAPKIYPCIGNSVKKLRMKCGKAMDEYWKNREIVNANISEIYETSLATVKHLKASSSAHQSTLNSFIFKSAMRNIVHLEGEKCGLFTTMRECALYVIKNACGLETMNALNTSISIGYLRTERKERLHLDFDVFKIPIDPRCNGL
;
A
#
# COMPACT_ATOMS: atom_id res chain seq x y z
N MET A 1 -29.79 45.00 -46.27
CA MET A 1 -29.45 44.69 -44.86
C MET A 1 -29.39 43.18 -44.72
N MET A 2 -28.19 42.58 -44.77
CA MET A 2 -27.80 41.36 -44.03
C MET A 2 -26.38 40.99 -44.45
N MET A 3 -25.49 41.01 -43.46
CA MET A 3 -24.08 40.66 -43.53
C MET A 3 -23.93 39.16 -43.82
N ILE A 4 -23.15 38.82 -44.85
CA ILE A 4 -22.61 37.48 -45.03
C ILE A 4 -21.41 37.36 -44.08
N VAL A 5 -21.63 36.70 -42.95
CA VAL A 5 -20.61 36.39 -41.96
C VAL A 5 -19.69 35.31 -42.53
N LYS A 6 -18.39 35.62 -42.60
CA LYS A 6 -17.32 34.67 -42.94
C LYS A 6 -17.32 33.51 -41.94
N SER A 7 -17.58 32.30 -42.43
CA SER A 7 -17.29 31.06 -41.71
C SER A 7 -15.79 30.92 -41.50
N TYR A 8 -15.31 31.25 -40.30
CA TYR A 8 -14.02 30.79 -39.82
C TYR A 8 -14.20 29.34 -39.36
N ILE A 9 -13.67 28.42 -40.17
CA ILE A 9 -13.37 27.06 -39.76
C ILE A 9 -12.29 27.17 -38.68
N PHE A 10 -12.70 27.21 -37.41
CA PHE A 10 -11.79 26.94 -36.31
C PHE A 10 -11.48 25.44 -36.36
N LEU A 11 -10.39 25.09 -37.05
CA LEU A 11 -9.64 23.88 -36.76
C LEU A 11 -9.18 24.01 -35.30
N THR A 12 -9.96 23.50 -34.36
CA THR A 12 -9.45 23.20 -33.04
C THR A 12 -8.46 22.05 -33.24
N ILE A 13 -7.19 22.43 -33.40
CA ILE A 13 -6.06 21.55 -33.11
C ILE A 13 -6.34 21.05 -31.71
N GLY A 14 -6.79 19.80 -31.60
CA GLY A 14 -6.84 19.08 -30.35
C GLY A 14 -5.41 19.07 -29.85
N ILE A 15 -5.09 19.99 -28.96
CA ILE A 15 -3.92 19.87 -28.11
C ILE A 15 -4.17 18.54 -27.41
N ILE A 16 -3.45 17.50 -27.85
CA ILE A 16 -3.26 16.31 -27.06
C ILE A 16 -2.63 16.85 -25.79
N VAL A 17 -3.44 17.12 -24.77
CA VAL A 17 -2.97 17.43 -23.43
C VAL A 17 -2.26 16.15 -23.03
N GLY A 18 -0.95 16.09 -23.30
CA GLY A 18 -0.11 14.97 -22.92
C GLY A 18 -0.43 14.66 -21.47
N ALA A 19 -0.65 13.39 -21.16
CA ALA A 19 -0.95 12.99 -19.79
C ALA A 19 0.12 13.55 -18.87
N LEU A 20 -0.29 14.54 -18.07
CA LEU A 20 0.59 15.12 -17.07
C LEU A 20 0.76 14.05 -15.98
N PRO A 21 2.00 13.82 -15.53
CA PRO A 21 2.25 12.92 -14.43
C PRO A 21 1.68 13.49 -13.14
N PHE A 22 1.27 12.62 -12.23
CA PHE A 22 0.85 12.92 -10.87
C PHE A 22 2.05 13.05 -9.91
N ILE A 23 3.00 12.12 -10.00
CA ILE A 23 4.10 12.00 -9.03
C ILE A 23 5.45 11.89 -9.74
N TYR A 24 5.56 10.99 -10.72
CA TYR A 24 6.83 10.62 -11.34
C TYR A 24 6.96 11.15 -12.77
N ASP A 25 7.61 12.31 -12.90
CA ASP A 25 7.73 13.04 -14.17
C ASP A 25 8.66 12.41 -15.21
N LYS A 26 9.51 11.46 -14.79
CA LYS A 26 10.41 10.73 -15.68
C LYS A 26 9.76 9.55 -16.39
N THR A 27 8.47 9.29 -16.17
CA THR A 27 7.75 8.24 -16.90
C THR A 27 7.69 8.57 -18.38
N ASP A 28 8.01 7.59 -19.24
CA ASP A 28 7.95 7.77 -20.69
C ASP A 28 6.55 8.22 -21.13
N LYS A 29 6.47 9.30 -21.91
CA LYS A 29 5.21 9.89 -22.36
C LYS A 29 4.35 8.89 -23.15
N ASN A 30 4.96 7.99 -23.92
CA ASN A 30 4.24 6.97 -24.66
C ASN A 30 3.56 5.96 -23.73
N LEU A 31 4.23 5.59 -22.62
CA LEU A 31 3.63 4.76 -21.59
C LEU A 31 2.43 5.45 -20.92
N LEU A 32 2.52 6.77 -20.68
CA LEU A 32 1.39 7.52 -20.13
C LEU A 32 0.22 7.62 -21.12
N ILE A 33 0.49 7.78 -22.41
CA ILE A 33 -0.53 7.77 -23.48
C ILE A 33 -1.20 6.38 -23.55
N GLU A 34 -0.43 5.32 -23.52
CA GLU A 34 -0.94 3.94 -23.52
C GLU A 34 -1.81 3.67 -22.29
N ALA A 35 -1.35 4.05 -21.10
CA ALA A 35 -2.11 3.91 -19.86
C ALA A 35 -3.44 4.66 -19.90
N ARG A 36 -3.45 5.89 -20.46
CA ARG A 36 -4.70 6.64 -20.68
C ARG A 36 -5.63 5.88 -21.61
N LYS A 37 -5.13 5.37 -22.74
CA LYS A 37 -5.93 4.60 -23.70
C LYS A 37 -6.57 3.37 -23.05
N ILE A 38 -5.82 2.65 -22.21
CA ILE A 38 -6.36 1.52 -21.41
C ILE A 38 -7.52 2.01 -20.52
N GLY A 39 -7.35 3.14 -19.83
CA GLY A 39 -8.40 3.75 -19.01
C GLY A 39 -9.64 4.16 -19.82
N GLU A 40 -9.46 4.73 -21.01
CA GLU A 40 -10.55 5.13 -21.91
C GLU A 40 -11.35 3.91 -22.38
N GLU A 41 -10.66 2.86 -22.82
CA GLU A 41 -11.26 1.60 -23.26
C GLU A 41 -12.03 0.93 -22.10
N ALA A 42 -11.42 0.87 -20.90
CA ALA A 42 -12.05 0.31 -19.71
C ALA A 42 -13.30 1.10 -19.29
N LYS A 43 -13.24 2.44 -19.34
CA LYS A 43 -14.38 3.31 -19.06
C LYS A 43 -15.53 3.10 -20.04
N ILE A 44 -15.22 3.02 -21.33
CA ILE A 44 -16.23 2.76 -22.37
C ILE A 44 -16.88 1.38 -22.14
N GLN A 45 -16.08 0.35 -21.85
CA GLN A 45 -16.59 -0.99 -21.55
C GLN A 45 -17.48 -1.00 -20.30
N TYR A 46 -17.06 -0.32 -19.22
CA TYR A 46 -17.87 -0.16 -18.02
C TYR A 46 -19.25 0.43 -18.35
N TYR A 47 -19.30 1.57 -19.05
CA TYR A 47 -20.58 2.21 -19.39
C TYR A 47 -21.46 1.30 -20.24
N LYS A 48 -20.90 0.62 -21.24
CA LYS A 48 -21.64 -0.35 -22.07
C LYS A 48 -22.26 -1.48 -21.22
N ASN A 49 -21.54 -1.97 -20.22
CA ASN A 49 -21.97 -3.08 -19.38
C ASN A 49 -23.02 -2.69 -18.33
N VAL A 50 -23.11 -1.41 -17.94
CA VAL A 50 -24.05 -0.95 -16.91
C VAL A 50 -25.34 -0.34 -17.47
N VAL A 51 -25.43 -0.08 -18.79
CA VAL A 51 -26.69 0.39 -19.40
C VAL A 51 -27.78 -0.66 -19.17
N GLY A 52 -28.89 -0.25 -18.56
CA GLY A 52 -30.03 -1.13 -18.29
C GLY A 52 -29.81 -2.13 -17.14
N VAL A 53 -28.72 -2.02 -16.37
CA VAL A 53 -28.49 -2.85 -15.19
C VAL A 53 -29.03 -2.15 -13.94
N GLU A 54 -30.09 -2.70 -13.35
CA GLU A 54 -30.66 -2.17 -12.09
C GLU A 54 -29.96 -2.70 -10.84
N ASP A 55 -29.35 -3.90 -10.91
CA ASP A 55 -28.63 -4.51 -9.80
C ASP A 55 -27.33 -3.75 -9.49
N MET A 56 -27.33 -3.04 -8.36
CA MET A 56 -26.19 -2.28 -7.85
C MET A 56 -24.96 -3.14 -7.57
N ARG A 57 -25.12 -4.39 -7.12
CA ARG A 57 -23.98 -5.29 -6.88
C ARG A 57 -23.33 -5.66 -8.20
N LYS A 58 -24.14 -5.95 -9.23
CA LYS A 58 -23.64 -6.26 -10.57
C LYS A 58 -22.93 -5.05 -11.20
N ARG A 59 -23.49 -3.84 -11.04
CA ARG A 59 -22.82 -2.59 -11.45
C ARG A 59 -21.48 -2.38 -10.76
N ASN A 60 -21.40 -2.68 -9.45
CA ASN A 60 -20.15 -2.57 -8.70
C ASN A 60 -19.09 -3.55 -9.20
N ASN A 61 -19.46 -4.78 -9.56
CA ASN A 61 -18.52 -5.73 -10.14
C ASN A 61 -17.94 -5.22 -11.47
N TYR A 62 -18.76 -4.69 -12.38
CA TYR A 62 -18.26 -4.11 -13.63
C TYR A 62 -17.34 -2.91 -13.40
N TYR A 63 -17.59 -2.13 -12.35
CA TYR A 63 -16.71 -1.04 -11.95
C TYR A 63 -15.34 -1.56 -11.52
N LEU A 64 -15.32 -2.59 -10.65
CA LEU A 64 -14.08 -3.22 -10.20
C LEU A 64 -13.31 -3.86 -11.36
N ASP A 65 -14.01 -4.51 -12.30
CA ASP A 65 -13.39 -5.08 -13.51
C ASP A 65 -12.69 -4.01 -14.36
N ALA A 66 -13.28 -2.80 -14.44
CA ALA A 66 -12.68 -1.68 -15.16
C ALA A 66 -11.42 -1.16 -14.46
N LEU A 67 -11.46 -1.00 -13.12
CA LEU A 67 -10.28 -0.60 -12.34
C LEU A 67 -9.16 -1.64 -12.41
N GLN A 68 -9.51 -2.93 -12.44
CA GLN A 68 -8.56 -4.02 -12.55
C GLN A 68 -7.71 -3.91 -13.84
N LYS A 69 -8.25 -3.34 -14.92
CA LYS A 69 -7.46 -3.09 -16.14
C LYS A 69 -6.27 -2.17 -15.86
N CYS A 70 -6.49 -1.10 -15.10
CA CYS A 70 -5.41 -0.21 -14.66
C CYS A 70 -4.45 -0.93 -13.71
N ASP A 71 -4.95 -1.68 -12.74
CA ASP A 71 -4.12 -2.39 -11.75
C ASP A 71 -3.19 -3.45 -12.36
N THR A 72 -3.48 -3.93 -13.57
CA THR A 72 -2.65 -4.93 -14.26
C THR A 72 -1.50 -4.36 -15.08
N ILE A 73 -1.45 -3.04 -15.29
CA ILE A 73 -0.40 -2.39 -16.08
C ILE A 73 0.98 -2.68 -15.47
N GLY A 74 1.91 -3.13 -16.31
CA GLY A 74 3.31 -3.38 -15.93
C GLY A 74 3.54 -4.65 -15.11
N ASN A 75 2.53 -5.50 -14.88
CA ASN A 75 2.66 -6.70 -14.03
C ASN A 75 3.70 -7.70 -14.52
N GLU A 76 3.85 -7.89 -15.84
CA GLU A 76 4.88 -8.77 -16.38
C GLU A 76 6.29 -8.27 -16.06
N HIS A 77 6.51 -6.96 -16.16
CA HIS A 77 7.78 -6.36 -15.83
C HIS A 77 8.05 -6.38 -14.32
N ALA A 78 7.02 -6.13 -13.50
CA ALA A 78 7.09 -6.27 -12.04
C ALA A 78 7.52 -7.68 -11.62
N ARG A 79 6.92 -8.74 -12.19
CA ARG A 79 7.31 -10.14 -11.90
C ARG A 79 8.76 -10.44 -12.26
N ARG A 80 9.27 -9.89 -13.38
CA ARG A 80 10.68 -10.05 -13.77
C ARG A 80 11.62 -9.38 -12.77
N ILE A 81 11.26 -8.19 -12.29
CA ILE A 81 12.00 -7.48 -11.26
C ILE A 81 11.94 -8.24 -9.93
N GLU A 82 10.77 -8.71 -9.50
CA GLU A 82 10.61 -9.51 -8.28
C GLU A 82 11.49 -10.76 -8.30
N SER A 83 11.51 -11.49 -9.42
CA SER A 83 12.37 -12.67 -9.60
C SER A 83 13.86 -12.32 -9.49
N ARG A 84 14.29 -11.23 -10.11
CA ARG A 84 15.69 -10.76 -10.02
C ARG A 84 16.03 -10.25 -8.61
N THR A 85 15.10 -9.56 -7.94
CA THR A 85 15.25 -9.10 -6.55
C THR A 85 15.47 -10.29 -5.62
N LEU A 86 14.69 -11.35 -5.74
CA LEU A 86 14.87 -12.57 -4.96
C LEU A 86 16.29 -13.13 -5.14
N ASN A 87 16.77 -13.21 -6.38
CA ASN A 87 18.08 -13.79 -6.71
C ASN A 87 19.28 -12.90 -6.31
N LEU A 88 19.12 -11.57 -6.38
CA LEU A 88 20.21 -10.61 -6.14
C LEU A 88 20.26 -10.10 -4.70
N SER A 89 19.18 -10.25 -3.94
CA SER A 89 19.11 -9.85 -2.54
C SER A 89 20.01 -10.71 -1.66
N LYS A 90 20.51 -10.13 -0.57
CA LYS A 90 21.28 -10.88 0.41
C LYS A 90 20.31 -11.57 1.36
N LYS A 91 20.14 -12.88 1.20
CA LYS A 91 19.10 -13.67 1.89
C LYS A 91 19.10 -13.48 3.40
N PHE A 92 20.24 -13.69 4.06
CA PHE A 92 20.35 -13.57 5.51
C PHE A 92 20.00 -12.15 5.99
N GLU A 93 20.56 -11.12 5.34
CA GLU A 93 20.30 -9.74 5.69
C GLU A 93 18.82 -9.37 5.49
N SER A 94 18.21 -9.86 4.42
CA SER A 94 16.78 -9.65 4.14
C SER A 94 15.89 -10.32 5.19
N GLU A 95 16.18 -11.58 5.57
CA GLU A 95 15.43 -12.30 6.60
C GLU A 95 15.50 -11.60 7.96
N GLU A 96 16.69 -11.11 8.36
CA GLU A 96 16.82 -10.35 9.60
C GLU A 96 16.15 -8.97 9.53
N LEU A 97 16.10 -8.33 8.36
CA LEU A 97 15.35 -7.08 8.17
C LEU A 97 13.83 -7.29 8.25
N GLN A 98 13.30 -8.45 7.87
CA GLN A 98 11.89 -8.75 8.08
C GLN A 98 11.55 -8.78 9.58
N LYS A 99 12.48 -9.26 10.43
CA LYS A 99 12.31 -9.26 11.88
C LYS A 99 12.27 -7.86 12.51
N VAL A 100 12.64 -6.81 11.78
CA VAL A 100 12.38 -5.42 12.22
C VAL A 100 11.06 -4.84 11.72
N GLY A 101 10.18 -5.66 11.15
CA GLY A 101 8.86 -5.26 10.67
C GLY A 101 8.81 -4.83 9.20
N LEU A 102 9.91 -4.94 8.46
CA LEU A 102 9.87 -4.71 7.01
C LEU A 102 9.12 -5.83 6.30
N LYS A 103 8.36 -5.47 5.26
CA LYS A 103 7.79 -6.44 4.33
C LYS A 103 8.90 -7.14 3.55
N GLU A 104 8.66 -8.38 3.14
CA GLU A 104 9.63 -9.21 2.43
C GLU A 104 10.31 -8.48 1.25
N PHE A 105 9.53 -7.92 0.33
CA PHE A 105 10.09 -7.21 -0.83
C PHE A 105 10.92 -6.00 -0.41
N THR A 106 10.47 -5.22 0.58
CA THR A 106 11.22 -4.05 1.07
C THR A 106 12.53 -4.46 1.73
N ALA A 107 12.52 -5.53 2.52
CA ALA A 107 13.72 -6.09 3.14
C ALA A 107 14.71 -6.59 2.07
N GLN A 108 14.22 -7.31 1.06
CA GLN A 108 15.05 -7.74 -0.09
C GLN A 108 15.63 -6.53 -0.81
N PHE A 109 14.78 -5.54 -1.14
CA PHE A 109 15.15 -4.33 -1.85
C PHE A 109 16.27 -3.55 -1.16
N MET A 110 16.19 -3.36 0.16
CA MET A 110 17.22 -2.67 0.96
C MET A 110 18.57 -3.41 1.01
N THR A 111 18.64 -4.66 0.53
CA THR A 111 19.87 -5.46 0.47
C THR A 111 20.42 -5.64 -0.95
N LEU A 112 19.77 -5.05 -1.96
CA LEU A 112 20.21 -5.16 -3.36
C LEU A 112 21.50 -4.34 -3.64
N PRO A 113 22.22 -4.69 -4.72
CA PRO A 113 23.24 -3.81 -5.27
C PRO A 113 22.67 -2.46 -5.70
N LYS A 114 23.41 -1.37 -5.47
CA LYS A 114 23.01 0.02 -5.80
C LYS A 114 22.53 0.20 -7.24
N SER A 115 23.24 -0.39 -8.20
CA SER A 115 22.90 -0.30 -9.62
C SER A 115 21.54 -0.89 -9.94
N PHE A 116 21.17 -1.99 -9.27
CA PHE A 116 19.88 -2.63 -9.47
C PHE A 116 18.75 -1.92 -8.71
N MET A 117 19.04 -1.28 -7.57
CA MET A 117 18.03 -0.47 -6.86
C MET A 117 17.43 0.63 -7.75
N SER A 118 18.25 1.34 -8.51
CA SER A 118 17.77 2.36 -9.45
C SER A 118 16.81 1.79 -10.50
N GLU A 119 17.08 0.58 -11.01
CA GLU A 119 16.21 -0.10 -11.96
C GLU A 119 14.84 -0.41 -11.34
N VAL A 120 14.83 -0.94 -10.10
CA VAL A 120 13.61 -1.26 -9.37
C VAL A 120 12.77 -0.01 -9.12
N ILE A 121 13.37 1.09 -8.66
CA ILE A 121 12.65 2.35 -8.40
C ILE A 121 12.07 2.94 -9.68
N ASN A 122 12.88 3.03 -10.75
CA ASN A 122 12.40 3.57 -12.02
C ASN A 122 11.20 2.77 -12.55
N MET A 123 11.27 1.44 -12.46
CA MET A 123 10.17 0.56 -12.85
C MET A 123 8.95 0.77 -11.95
N ALA A 124 9.11 0.74 -10.64
CA ALA A 124 8.01 0.84 -9.68
C ALA A 124 7.30 2.20 -9.76
N CYS A 125 8.05 3.30 -9.87
CA CYS A 125 7.51 4.64 -10.03
C CYS A 125 6.80 4.80 -11.38
N ALA A 126 7.40 4.35 -12.48
CA ALA A 126 6.76 4.41 -13.80
C ALA A 126 5.49 3.54 -13.87
N LYS A 127 5.49 2.37 -13.22
CA LYS A 127 4.30 1.52 -13.10
C LYS A 127 3.19 2.24 -12.35
N HIS A 128 3.47 2.75 -11.14
CA HIS A 128 2.45 3.47 -10.37
C HIS A 128 1.92 4.68 -11.13
N GLU A 129 2.79 5.46 -11.77
CA GLU A 129 2.39 6.62 -12.55
C GLU A 129 1.40 6.26 -13.67
N GLN A 130 1.69 5.19 -14.44
CA GLN A 130 0.75 4.68 -15.45
C GLN A 130 -0.59 4.26 -14.82
N GLN A 131 -0.57 3.58 -13.67
CA GLN A 131 -1.78 3.15 -12.99
C GLN A 131 -2.64 4.34 -12.52
N LEU A 132 -2.00 5.39 -11.99
CA LEU A 132 -2.66 6.63 -11.58
C LEU A 132 -3.29 7.35 -12.77
N VAL A 133 -2.55 7.48 -13.89
CA VAL A 133 -3.07 8.07 -15.13
C VAL A 133 -4.24 7.28 -15.68
N CYS A 134 -4.15 5.95 -15.75
CA CYS A 134 -5.24 5.09 -16.18
C CYS A 134 -6.48 5.25 -15.29
N GLY A 135 -6.31 5.17 -13.96
CA GLY A 135 -7.39 5.32 -13.00
C GLY A 135 -8.06 6.70 -13.07
N SER A 136 -7.28 7.77 -13.35
CA SER A 136 -7.82 9.13 -13.48
C SER A 136 -8.82 9.29 -14.63
N VAL A 137 -8.71 8.47 -15.68
CA VAL A 137 -9.68 8.48 -16.77
C VAL A 137 -11.03 7.94 -16.29
N ILE A 138 -11.01 6.89 -15.47
CA ILE A 138 -12.19 6.19 -14.98
C ILE A 138 -12.86 7.00 -13.85
N GLU A 139 -12.08 7.39 -12.84
CA GLU A 139 -12.56 7.95 -11.56
C GLU A 139 -12.43 9.48 -11.49
N GLY A 140 -11.60 10.09 -12.33
CA GLY A 140 -11.29 11.53 -12.29
C GLY A 140 -10.09 11.86 -11.39
N SER A 141 -9.35 12.92 -11.75
CA SER A 141 -8.09 13.32 -11.08
C SER A 141 -8.26 13.61 -9.58
N ALA A 142 -9.37 14.23 -9.16
CA ALA A 142 -9.61 14.54 -7.75
C ALA A 142 -9.75 13.28 -6.87
N ILE A 143 -10.26 12.17 -7.42
CA ILE A 143 -10.31 10.89 -6.69
C ILE A 143 -8.91 10.29 -6.60
N ILE A 144 -8.13 10.40 -7.68
CA ILE A 144 -6.75 9.91 -7.71
C ILE A 144 -5.85 10.66 -6.73
N GLU A 145 -5.96 11.98 -6.65
CA GLU A 145 -5.22 12.80 -5.67
C GLU A 145 -5.54 12.35 -4.23
N LYS A 146 -6.82 12.10 -3.91
CA LYS A 146 -7.20 11.55 -2.60
C LYS A 146 -6.64 10.16 -2.37
N ARG A 147 -6.58 9.30 -3.40
CA ARG A 147 -5.99 7.97 -3.30
C ARG A 147 -4.47 8.05 -3.07
N ILE A 148 -3.78 8.99 -3.69
CA ILE A 148 -2.35 9.23 -3.43
C ILE A 148 -2.14 9.57 -1.95
N GLU A 149 -2.94 10.48 -1.40
CA GLU A 149 -2.87 10.85 0.02
C GLU A 149 -3.24 9.68 0.95
N ASP A 150 -4.23 8.85 0.60
CA ASP A 150 -4.53 7.63 1.34
C ASP A 150 -3.35 6.65 1.30
N LEU A 151 -2.73 6.43 0.14
CA LEU A 151 -1.59 5.52 0.01
C LEU A 151 -0.40 6.00 0.85
N LYS A 152 -0.17 7.31 0.95
CA LYS A 152 0.86 7.92 1.82
C LYS A 152 0.66 7.61 3.32
N THR A 153 -0.51 7.13 3.74
CA THR A 153 -0.70 6.60 5.11
C THR A 153 0.03 5.27 5.35
N ILE A 154 0.61 4.67 4.30
CA ILE A 154 1.41 3.45 4.35
C ILE A 154 2.88 3.79 4.08
N GLY A 155 3.77 3.42 4.99
CA GLY A 155 5.17 3.84 4.99
C GLY A 155 5.93 3.60 3.69
N ASN A 156 5.73 2.45 3.05
CA ASN A 156 6.39 2.14 1.76
C ASN A 156 5.92 3.07 0.62
N HIS A 157 4.63 3.37 0.54
CA HIS A 157 4.11 4.30 -0.47
C HIS A 157 4.53 5.73 -0.15
N LEU A 158 4.61 6.10 1.13
CA LEU A 158 5.13 7.39 1.55
C LEU A 158 6.60 7.57 1.11
N GLN A 159 7.47 6.59 1.41
CA GLN A 159 8.86 6.61 0.94
C GLN A 159 8.95 6.71 -0.59
N MET A 160 8.14 5.90 -1.28
CA MET A 160 8.13 5.89 -2.74
C MET A 160 7.73 7.25 -3.32
N PHE A 161 6.62 7.82 -2.87
CA PHE A 161 6.05 9.04 -3.44
C PHE A 161 6.79 10.31 -3.04
N GLU A 162 7.29 10.41 -1.81
CA GLU A 162 7.95 11.63 -1.33
C GLU A 162 9.47 11.64 -1.56
N HIS A 163 10.07 10.47 -1.79
CA HIS A 163 11.53 10.37 -1.92
C HIS A 163 11.97 9.61 -3.17
N GLU A 164 11.57 8.35 -3.33
CA GLU A 164 12.16 7.47 -4.36
C GLU A 164 11.81 7.92 -5.78
N CYS A 165 10.55 8.30 -6.02
CA CYS A 165 10.12 8.81 -7.32
C CYS A 165 10.58 10.25 -7.55
N MET A 166 10.69 11.05 -6.49
CA MET A 166 11.16 12.45 -6.60
C MET A 166 12.67 12.55 -6.84
N ASN A 167 13.44 11.59 -6.32
CA ASN A 167 14.89 11.56 -6.42
C ASN A 167 15.40 10.13 -6.67
N SER A 168 15.82 9.88 -7.91
CA SER A 168 16.34 8.59 -8.36
C SER A 168 17.63 8.14 -7.65
N GLU A 169 18.34 9.05 -6.97
CA GLU A 169 19.53 8.73 -6.18
C GLU A 169 19.23 8.41 -4.72
N TYR A 170 18.00 8.70 -4.24
CA TYR A 170 17.64 8.52 -2.84
C TYR A 170 17.83 7.06 -2.39
N ALA A 171 17.17 6.10 -3.04
CA ALA A 171 17.25 4.70 -2.66
C ALA A 171 18.69 4.14 -2.72
N PRO A 172 19.47 4.30 -3.82
CA PRO A 172 20.86 3.86 -3.89
C PRO A 172 21.81 4.54 -2.89
N LYS A 173 21.46 5.71 -2.38
CA LYS A 173 22.24 6.43 -1.37
C LYS A 173 21.91 5.94 0.04
N ILE A 174 20.63 5.79 0.36
CA ILE A 174 20.11 5.59 1.72
C ILE A 174 20.07 4.11 2.12
N TYR A 175 19.40 3.28 1.31
CA TYR A 175 19.07 1.92 1.72
C TYR A 175 20.23 0.94 1.85
N PRO A 176 21.31 1.00 1.03
CA PRO A 176 22.42 0.06 1.16
C PRO A 176 23.08 0.05 2.54
N CYS A 177 23.07 1.19 3.26
CA CYS A 177 23.62 1.22 4.61
C CYS A 177 22.81 0.38 5.60
N ILE A 178 21.47 0.34 5.45
CA ILE A 178 20.59 -0.51 6.25
C ILE A 178 20.98 -1.98 6.06
N GLY A 179 21.00 -2.44 4.80
CA GLY A 179 21.37 -3.81 4.46
C GLY A 179 22.78 -4.20 4.93
N ASN A 180 23.75 -3.31 4.82
CA ASN A 180 25.12 -3.57 5.29
C ASN A 180 25.27 -3.52 6.81
N SER A 181 24.35 -2.88 7.53
CA SER A 181 24.37 -2.76 8.99
C SER A 181 23.66 -3.90 9.72
N VAL A 182 23.06 -4.85 9.00
CA VAL A 182 22.23 -5.92 9.59
C VAL A 182 22.98 -6.76 10.61
N LYS A 183 24.25 -7.09 10.38
CA LYS A 183 25.05 -7.84 11.37
C LYS A 183 25.18 -7.08 12.71
N LYS A 184 25.40 -5.76 12.65
CA LYS A 184 25.50 -4.89 13.84
C LYS A 184 24.15 -4.73 14.52
N LEU A 185 23.08 -4.59 13.73
CA LEU A 185 21.70 -4.56 14.19
C LEU A 185 21.36 -5.84 14.95
N ARG A 186 21.61 -7.01 14.35
CA ARG A 186 21.38 -8.31 14.95
C ARG A 186 22.15 -8.52 16.25
N MET A 187 23.44 -8.16 16.27
CA MET A 187 24.27 -8.28 17.46
C MET A 187 23.74 -7.46 18.64
N LYS A 188 23.15 -6.27 18.38
CA LYS A 188 22.69 -5.36 19.43
C LYS A 188 21.22 -5.56 19.81
N CYS A 189 20.37 -5.86 18.83
CA CYS A 189 18.91 -5.88 18.98
C CYS A 189 18.29 -7.26 18.77
N GLY A 190 19.09 -8.30 18.51
CA GLY A 190 18.61 -9.62 18.09
C GLY A 190 17.55 -10.23 19.01
N LYS A 191 17.69 -10.08 20.34
CA LYS A 191 16.69 -10.55 21.29
C LYS A 191 15.33 -9.86 21.07
N ALA A 192 15.31 -8.54 20.98
CA ALA A 192 14.07 -7.78 20.77
C ALA A 192 13.46 -8.06 19.38
N MET A 193 14.31 -8.24 18.36
CA MET A 193 13.88 -8.62 17.01
C MET A 193 13.18 -9.98 17.00
N ASP A 194 13.79 -11.01 17.60
CA ASP A 194 13.21 -12.35 17.64
C ASP A 194 11.93 -12.41 18.48
N GLU A 195 11.93 -11.71 19.62
CA GLU A 195 10.77 -11.65 20.51
C GLU A 195 9.57 -11.00 19.81
N TYR A 196 9.78 -9.85 19.17
CA TYR A 196 8.75 -9.22 18.36
C TYR A 196 8.30 -10.13 17.20
N TRP A 197 9.23 -10.67 16.42
CA TRP A 197 8.90 -11.48 15.23
C TRP A 197 8.06 -12.71 15.58
N LYS A 198 8.49 -13.48 16.59
CA LYS A 198 7.79 -14.69 17.01
C LYS A 198 6.39 -14.38 17.55
N ASN A 199 6.27 -13.34 18.38
CA ASN A 199 4.97 -12.96 18.93
C ASN A 199 4.04 -12.38 17.87
N ARG A 200 4.57 -11.62 16.91
CA ARG A 200 3.80 -11.07 15.79
C ARG A 200 3.07 -12.15 15.02
N GLU A 201 3.75 -13.24 14.64
CA GLU A 201 3.13 -14.33 13.88
C GLU A 201 2.01 -15.02 14.67
N ILE A 202 2.27 -15.33 15.94
CA ILE A 202 1.30 -15.96 16.85
C ILE A 202 0.08 -15.05 17.04
N VAL A 203 0.30 -13.78 17.35
CA VAL A 203 -0.78 -12.80 17.55
C VAL A 203 -1.59 -12.61 16.28
N ASN A 204 -0.95 -12.53 15.10
CA ASN A 204 -1.66 -12.38 13.84
C ASN A 204 -2.53 -13.61 13.50
N ALA A 205 -2.06 -14.82 13.83
CA ALA A 205 -2.86 -16.03 13.71
C ALA A 205 -4.08 -15.99 14.66
N ASN A 206 -3.87 -15.65 15.93
CA ASN A 206 -4.95 -15.54 16.93
C ASN A 206 -5.98 -14.47 16.55
N ILE A 207 -5.54 -13.30 16.09
CA ILE A 207 -6.43 -12.23 15.61
C ILE A 207 -7.28 -12.73 14.44
N SER A 208 -6.66 -13.41 13.47
CA SER A 208 -7.36 -13.95 12.31
C SER A 208 -8.43 -14.97 12.72
N GLU A 209 -8.10 -15.87 13.66
CA GLU A 209 -9.03 -16.87 14.19
C GLU A 209 -10.20 -16.23 14.93
N ILE A 210 -9.93 -15.29 15.85
CA ILE A 210 -10.97 -14.56 16.60
C ILE A 210 -11.90 -13.82 15.65
N TYR A 211 -11.32 -13.12 14.66
CA TYR A 211 -12.08 -12.33 13.72
C TYR A 211 -12.97 -13.20 12.82
N GLU A 212 -12.43 -14.23 12.17
CA GLU A 212 -13.22 -15.09 11.28
C GLU A 212 -14.25 -15.93 12.04
N THR A 213 -13.94 -16.40 13.24
CA THR A 213 -14.90 -17.09 14.11
C THR A 213 -16.05 -16.15 14.47
N SER A 214 -15.76 -14.92 14.88
CA SER A 214 -16.79 -13.94 15.23
C SER A 214 -17.72 -13.63 14.05
N LEU A 215 -17.16 -13.50 12.84
CA LEU A 215 -17.93 -13.27 11.61
C LEU A 215 -18.80 -14.47 11.24
N ALA A 216 -18.27 -15.68 11.37
CA ALA A 216 -19.02 -16.91 11.12
C ALA A 216 -20.19 -17.02 12.10
N THR A 217 -19.96 -16.81 13.39
CA THR A 217 -21.02 -16.84 14.42
C THR A 217 -22.11 -15.80 14.13
N VAL A 218 -21.74 -14.54 13.83
CA VAL A 218 -22.72 -13.50 13.48
C VAL A 218 -23.52 -13.86 12.22
N LYS A 219 -22.89 -14.46 11.21
CA LYS A 219 -23.58 -14.93 9.99
C LYS A 219 -24.57 -16.05 10.29
N HIS A 220 -24.20 -17.03 11.11
CA HIS A 220 -25.10 -18.13 11.51
C HIS A 220 -26.30 -17.61 12.31
N LEU A 221 -26.08 -16.66 13.21
CA LEU A 221 -27.14 -16.08 14.02
C LEU A 221 -28.07 -15.16 13.22
N LYS A 222 -27.61 -14.53 12.12
CA LYS A 222 -28.44 -13.68 11.25
C LYS A 222 -29.57 -14.42 10.51
N ALA A 223 -29.58 -15.75 10.51
CA ALA A 223 -30.65 -16.54 9.89
C ALA A 223 -32.00 -16.47 10.64
N SER A 224 -32.07 -15.78 11.80
CA SER A 224 -33.29 -15.62 12.60
C SER A 224 -33.46 -14.15 13.02
N SER A 225 -34.55 -13.51 12.56
CA SER A 225 -34.77 -12.06 12.65
C SER A 225 -35.53 -11.63 13.90
N SER A 226 -34.89 -11.75 15.08
CA SER A 226 -35.40 -11.15 16.32
C SER A 226 -34.52 -9.99 16.82
N ALA A 227 -35.11 -9.01 17.50
CA ALA A 227 -34.39 -7.88 18.07
C ALA A 227 -33.31 -8.33 19.08
N HIS A 228 -33.58 -9.41 19.82
CA HIS A 228 -32.63 -10.04 20.75
C HIS A 228 -31.36 -10.54 20.02
N GLN A 229 -31.52 -11.10 18.82
CA GLN A 229 -30.41 -11.56 17.98
C GLN A 229 -29.48 -10.42 17.56
N SER A 230 -30.03 -9.24 17.27
CA SER A 230 -29.23 -8.07 16.85
C SER A 230 -28.32 -7.56 17.97
N THR A 231 -28.81 -7.55 19.21
CA THR A 231 -28.04 -7.20 20.41
C THR A 231 -26.94 -8.23 20.67
N LEU A 232 -27.26 -9.52 20.55
CA LEU A 232 -26.29 -10.61 20.73
C LEU A 232 -25.17 -10.56 19.67
N ASN A 233 -25.52 -10.34 18.39
CA ASN A 233 -24.55 -10.19 17.31
C ASN A 233 -23.59 -9.02 17.56
N SER A 234 -24.12 -7.88 18.00
CA SER A 234 -23.32 -6.70 18.37
C SER A 234 -22.40 -6.99 19.54
N PHE A 235 -22.89 -7.70 20.55
CA PHE A 235 -22.09 -8.11 21.72
C PHE A 235 -20.93 -9.04 21.31
N ILE A 236 -21.19 -10.08 20.53
CA ILE A 236 -20.17 -11.03 20.06
C ILE A 236 -19.08 -10.30 19.27
N PHE A 237 -19.46 -9.48 18.30
CA PHE A 237 -18.51 -8.73 17.48
C PHE A 237 -17.70 -7.74 18.30
N LYS A 238 -18.33 -6.96 19.19
CA LYS A 238 -17.62 -6.01 20.06
C LYS A 238 -16.68 -6.71 21.04
N SER A 239 -17.06 -7.87 21.56
CA SER A 239 -16.21 -8.68 22.43
C SER A 239 -14.97 -9.16 21.67
N ALA A 240 -15.15 -9.71 20.47
CA ALA A 240 -14.06 -10.12 19.59
C ALA A 240 -13.11 -8.95 19.29
N MET A 241 -13.65 -7.78 18.93
CA MET A 241 -12.84 -6.59 18.64
C MET A 241 -12.05 -6.10 19.86
N ARG A 242 -12.61 -6.15 21.07
CA ARG A 242 -11.86 -5.80 22.29
C ARG A 242 -10.68 -6.74 22.54
N ASN A 243 -10.88 -8.04 22.30
CA ASN A 243 -9.80 -9.02 22.43
C ASN A 243 -8.70 -8.77 21.38
N ILE A 244 -9.09 -8.48 20.14
CA ILE A 244 -8.14 -8.11 19.08
C ILE A 244 -7.33 -6.86 19.48
N VAL A 245 -8.00 -5.81 19.98
CA VAL A 245 -7.33 -4.58 20.44
C VAL A 245 -6.27 -4.88 21.51
N HIS A 246 -6.59 -5.73 22.48
CA HIS A 246 -5.65 -6.10 23.55
C HIS A 246 -4.41 -6.81 23.01
N LEU A 247 -4.61 -7.80 22.12
CA LEU A 247 -3.54 -8.56 21.46
C LEU A 247 -2.66 -7.64 20.59
N GLU A 248 -3.28 -6.71 19.86
CA GLU A 248 -2.55 -5.71 19.08
C GLU A 248 -1.69 -4.82 19.98
N GLY A 249 -2.21 -4.39 21.13
CA GLY A 249 -1.45 -3.59 22.08
C GLY A 249 -0.20 -4.30 22.61
N GLU A 250 -0.28 -5.60 22.91
CA GLU A 250 0.90 -6.39 23.30
C GLU A 250 1.93 -6.43 22.17
N LYS A 251 1.46 -6.69 20.95
CA LYS A 251 2.31 -6.67 19.75
C LYS A 251 2.96 -5.30 19.50
N CYS A 252 2.23 -4.20 19.67
CA CYS A 252 2.75 -2.84 19.52
C CYS A 252 3.81 -2.50 20.59
N GLY A 253 3.67 -2.99 21.82
CA GLY A 253 4.70 -2.83 22.85
C GLY A 253 6.02 -3.50 22.48
N LEU A 254 5.95 -4.73 21.97
CA LEU A 254 7.12 -5.44 21.47
C LEU A 254 7.72 -4.77 20.23
N PHE A 255 6.88 -4.33 19.30
CA PHE A 255 7.31 -3.58 18.12
C PHE A 255 8.05 -2.30 18.51
N THR A 256 7.51 -1.53 19.46
CA THR A 256 8.13 -0.28 19.93
C THR A 256 9.50 -0.53 20.53
N THR A 257 9.63 -1.54 21.40
CA THR A 257 10.91 -1.93 22.02
C THR A 257 11.95 -2.32 20.96
N MET A 258 11.55 -3.16 19.99
CA MET A 258 12.40 -3.56 18.88
C MET A 258 12.80 -2.36 18.03
N ARG A 259 11.83 -1.52 17.64
CA ARG A 259 12.01 -0.35 16.79
C ARG A 259 13.00 0.62 17.40
N GLU A 260 12.84 0.98 18.67
CA GLU A 260 13.74 1.92 19.35
C GLU A 260 15.20 1.44 19.32
N CYS A 261 15.43 0.15 19.60
CA CYS A 261 16.75 -0.45 19.48
C CYS A 261 17.28 -0.37 18.04
N ALA A 262 16.47 -0.81 17.07
CA ALA A 262 16.87 -0.87 15.66
C ALA A 262 17.22 0.52 15.12
N LEU A 263 16.37 1.52 15.37
CA LEU A 263 16.58 2.90 14.94
C LEU A 263 17.81 3.51 15.59
N TYR A 264 18.06 3.25 16.88
CA TYR A 264 19.29 3.70 17.53
C TYR A 264 20.54 3.13 16.87
N VAL A 265 20.54 1.84 16.50
CA VAL A 265 21.69 1.21 15.83
C VAL A 265 21.89 1.78 14.43
N ILE A 266 20.81 1.94 13.66
CA ILE A 266 20.87 2.47 12.28
C ILE A 266 21.27 3.94 12.28
N LYS A 267 20.75 4.77 13.18
CA LYS A 267 21.17 6.17 13.30
C LYS A 267 22.68 6.30 13.52
N ASN A 268 23.23 5.48 14.42
CA ASN A 268 24.65 5.50 14.75
C ASN A 268 25.55 4.89 13.65
N ALA A 269 25.01 4.05 12.78
CA ALA A 269 25.77 3.42 11.69
C ALA A 269 25.64 4.18 10.36
N CYS A 270 24.47 4.76 10.09
CA CYS A 270 24.04 5.23 8.78
C CYS A 270 23.54 6.67 8.77
N GLY A 271 23.46 7.34 9.92
CA GLY A 271 22.97 8.70 10.03
C GLY A 271 21.45 8.82 10.17
N LEU A 272 21.00 10.06 10.38
CA LEU A 272 19.61 10.39 10.70
C LEU A 272 18.65 10.12 9.54
N GLU A 273 19.04 10.47 8.31
CA GLU A 273 18.22 10.30 7.11
C GLU A 273 17.86 8.82 6.90
N THR A 274 18.85 7.93 6.98
CA THR A 274 18.65 6.48 6.88
C THR A 274 17.78 5.91 8.00
N MET A 275 17.95 6.42 9.22
CA MET A 275 17.09 6.03 10.35
C MET A 275 15.64 6.47 10.11
N ASN A 276 15.41 7.69 9.61
CA ASN A 276 14.07 8.18 9.30
C ASN A 276 13.42 7.33 8.19
N ALA A 277 14.17 6.99 7.15
CA ALA A 277 13.68 6.13 6.07
C ALA A 277 13.21 4.77 6.60
N LEU A 278 14.04 4.11 7.43
CA LEU A 278 13.66 2.85 8.07
C LEU A 278 12.43 3.04 8.97
N ASN A 279 12.42 4.06 9.82
CA ASN A 279 11.31 4.33 10.74
C ASN A 279 10.00 4.52 9.99
N THR A 280 10.00 5.30 8.91
CA THR A 280 8.83 5.49 8.07
C THR A 280 8.36 4.17 7.48
N SER A 281 9.27 3.37 6.90
CA SER A 281 8.92 2.09 6.27
C SER A 281 8.26 1.09 7.23
N ILE A 282 8.65 1.08 8.51
CA ILE A 282 8.14 0.11 9.49
C ILE A 282 7.01 0.65 10.38
N SER A 283 6.96 1.96 10.63
CA SER A 283 6.01 2.56 11.58
C SER A 283 4.76 3.11 10.92
N ILE A 284 4.86 3.77 9.76
CA ILE A 284 3.70 4.47 9.18
C ILE A 284 2.73 3.45 8.56
N GLY A 285 1.50 3.42 9.06
CA GLY A 285 0.48 2.48 8.63
C GLY A 285 0.74 1.06 9.14
N TYR A 286 1.41 0.93 10.29
CA TYR A 286 1.75 -0.36 10.89
C TYR A 286 0.48 -1.17 11.16
N LEU A 287 -0.51 -0.59 11.85
CA LEU A 287 -1.77 -1.27 12.16
C LEU A 287 -2.56 -1.63 10.89
N ARG A 288 -2.61 -0.75 9.89
CA ARG A 288 -3.25 -1.02 8.59
C ARG A 288 -2.62 -2.23 7.90
N THR A 289 -1.29 -2.28 7.90
CA THR A 289 -0.54 -3.39 7.31
C THR A 289 -0.78 -4.70 8.06
N GLU A 290 -0.76 -4.66 9.40
CA GLU A 290 -0.90 -5.85 10.24
C GLU A 290 -2.33 -6.42 10.23
N ARG A 291 -3.35 -5.56 10.23
CA ARG A 291 -4.76 -5.96 10.20
C ARG A 291 -5.17 -6.55 8.85
N LYS A 292 -4.48 -6.19 7.76
CA LYS A 292 -4.97 -6.33 6.39
C LYS A 292 -6.24 -5.49 6.17
N GLU A 293 -6.56 -5.24 4.90
CA GLU A 293 -7.57 -4.24 4.53
C GLU A 293 -8.95 -4.48 5.16
N ARG A 294 -9.43 -5.72 5.16
CA ARG A 294 -10.79 -6.03 5.65
C ARG A 294 -10.99 -5.73 7.13
N LEU A 295 -10.09 -6.20 7.99
CA LEU A 295 -10.17 -5.95 9.43
C LEU A 295 -9.91 -4.48 9.72
N HIS A 296 -8.97 -3.84 9.00
CA HIS A 296 -8.70 -2.42 9.14
C HIS A 296 -9.95 -1.57 8.84
N LEU A 297 -10.65 -1.87 7.75
CA LEU A 297 -11.92 -1.21 7.39
C LEU A 297 -12.99 -1.38 8.47
N ASP A 298 -13.12 -2.55 9.08
CA ASP A 298 -14.07 -2.74 10.18
C ASP A 298 -13.70 -1.87 11.40
N PHE A 299 -12.42 -1.73 11.73
CA PHE A 299 -11.98 -0.79 12.77
C PHE A 299 -12.40 0.65 12.46
N ASP A 300 -12.24 1.08 11.22
CA ASP A 300 -12.56 2.45 10.79
C ASP A 300 -14.07 2.70 10.71
N VAL A 301 -14.84 1.74 10.20
CA VAL A 301 -16.30 1.83 10.06
C VAL A 301 -16.98 1.79 11.42
N PHE A 302 -16.56 0.88 12.30
CA PHE A 302 -17.16 0.73 13.63
C PHE A 302 -16.51 1.60 14.70
N LYS A 303 -15.51 2.43 14.34
CA LYS A 303 -14.80 3.34 15.24
C LYS A 303 -14.27 2.61 16.48
N ILE A 304 -13.67 1.44 16.26
CA ILE A 304 -13.06 0.66 17.33
C ILE A 304 -11.80 1.39 17.83
N PRO A 305 -11.67 1.67 19.14
CA PRO A 305 -10.49 2.36 19.65
C PRO A 305 -9.25 1.49 19.52
N ILE A 306 -8.11 2.13 19.28
CA ILE A 306 -6.80 1.47 19.30
C ILE A 306 -6.27 1.39 20.73
N ASP A 307 -5.43 0.39 21.00
CA ASP A 307 -4.72 0.29 22.28
C ASP A 307 -3.70 1.44 22.39
N PRO A 308 -3.59 2.13 23.54
CA PRO A 308 -2.65 3.24 23.72
C PRO A 308 -1.18 2.90 23.42
N ARG A 309 -0.78 1.62 23.56
CA ARG A 309 0.56 1.13 23.22
C ARG A 309 0.87 1.22 21.72
N CYS A 310 -0.16 1.35 20.88
CA CYS A 310 -0.03 1.53 19.45
C CYS A 310 -0.05 3.01 19.01
N ASN A 311 -0.11 3.97 19.93
CA ASN A 311 -0.15 5.38 19.56
C ASN A 311 1.12 5.80 18.79
N GLY A 312 0.95 6.42 17.63
CA GLY A 312 2.05 6.83 16.75
C GLY A 312 2.57 5.73 15.83
N LEU A 313 1.79 4.67 15.62
CA LEU A 313 1.98 3.56 14.67
C LEU A 313 0.81 3.47 13.66
#